data_AF-A0AAV8Y335-F1
#
_entry.id   AF-A0AAV8Y335-F1
#
_cell.length_a   1.000
_cell.length_b   1.000
_cell.length_c   1.000
_cell.angle_alpha   90.00
_cell.angle_beta   90.00
_cell.angle_gamma   90.00
#
_symmetry.space_group_name_H-M   'P 1'
#
loop_
_entity.id
_entity.type
_entity.pdbx_description
1 polymer ?
#
loop_
_entity_poly.entity_id
_entity_poly.type
_entity_poly.pdbx_seq_one_letter_code
_entity_poly.pdbx_strand_id
1 'polypeptide(L)'
;MKKTFGWYTLCFLVFYSPSSGGLKHENFISLFKENVSVINTVQLLIPTLNSENPKCREHSRLYLEQLRNFKLWATEMFDANAKYPSGILYGSTYDLGNFDQCMEVKVPLRSTQFTGKYCIAKFTVNPPNDVGVNYNIDYDRNDYRQYFNISTWEKIAMYTKVEATVLLNGPIIVDTFFIISGFLATYLTIALFEKSKGSVNIIMLYVHKVIRWVLDHFGRREWDWSKRDV
;
A
#
# COMPACT_ATOMS: atom_id res chain seq x y z
N MET A 1 -21.05 4.70 44.35
CA MET A 1 -20.03 5.60 43.76
C MET A 1 -18.65 4.97 43.91
N LYS A 2 -17.98 4.77 42.76
CA LYS A 2 -16.53 4.63 42.52
C LYS A 2 -15.73 3.55 43.26
N LYS A 3 -15.41 2.46 42.54
CA LYS A 3 -14.08 1.82 42.52
C LYS A 3 -13.84 1.15 41.17
N THR A 4 -13.22 1.86 40.23
CA THR A 4 -12.51 1.30 39.05
C THR A 4 -11.58 2.38 38.50
N PHE A 5 -10.37 2.51 39.05
CA PHE A 5 -9.32 3.35 38.48
C PHE A 5 -7.97 2.71 38.84
N GLY A 6 -7.49 1.79 38.01
CA GLY A 6 -6.27 1.05 38.35
C GLY A 6 -5.58 0.30 37.22
N TRP A 7 -5.93 0.55 35.94
CA TRP A 7 -5.28 -0.12 34.80
C TRP A 7 -4.67 0.86 33.77
N TYR A 8 -5.11 2.13 33.73
CA TYR A 8 -4.56 3.12 32.78
C TYR A 8 -3.24 3.75 33.24
N THR A 9 -2.89 3.70 34.52
CA THR A 9 -1.68 4.34 35.07
C THR A 9 -0.41 3.50 34.91
N LEU A 10 -0.51 2.21 34.57
CA LEU A 10 0.64 1.32 34.40
C LEU A 10 1.26 1.35 32.99
N CYS A 11 0.55 1.88 31.98
CA CYS A 11 1.12 2.06 30.64
C CYS A 11 2.06 3.27 30.51
N PHE A 12 2.00 4.25 31.42
CA PHE A 12 2.85 5.44 31.34
C PHE A 12 4.29 5.24 31.84
N LEU A 13 4.56 4.18 32.60
CA LEU A 13 5.88 3.95 33.21
C LEU A 13 6.83 3.07 32.36
N VAL A 14 6.36 2.47 31.27
CA VAL A 14 7.23 1.72 30.34
C VAL A 14 7.99 2.65 29.38
N PHE A 15 7.58 3.92 29.26
CA PHE A 15 8.20 4.88 28.34
C PHE A 15 9.11 5.93 29.01
N TYR A 16 9.29 5.90 30.33
CA TYR A 16 10.20 6.82 31.01
C TYR A 16 11.49 6.11 31.44
N SER A 17 12.40 5.91 30.49
CA SER A 17 13.80 5.62 30.81
C SER A 17 14.55 6.96 30.86
N PRO A 18 15.09 7.38 32.02
CA PRO A 18 15.94 8.55 32.11
C PRO A 18 17.35 8.12 31.68
N SER A 19 17.60 8.06 30.38
CA SER A 19 18.98 8.02 29.87
C SER A 19 19.42 9.45 29.60
N SER A 20 20.21 9.96 30.55
CA SER A 20 21.05 11.14 30.42
C SER A 20 22.06 10.90 29.29
N GLY A 21 21.68 11.34 28.09
CA GLY A 21 22.53 11.24 26.90
C GLY A 21 21.89 11.95 25.72
N GLY A 22 21.44 13.19 25.92
CA GLY A 22 20.91 14.02 24.85
C GLY A 22 21.97 14.21 23.75
N LEU A 23 21.76 13.56 22.61
CA LEU A 23 22.42 13.93 21.36
C LEU A 23 22.09 15.40 21.09
N LYS A 24 23.07 16.27 21.31
CA LYS A 24 22.97 17.69 20.93
C LYS A 24 22.54 17.76 19.47
N HIS A 25 21.61 18.64 19.16
CA HIS A 25 21.05 18.88 17.82
C HIS A 25 22.15 19.11 16.75
N GLU A 26 23.34 19.51 17.17
CA GLU A 26 24.52 19.66 16.29
C GLU A 26 25.04 18.33 15.73
N ASN A 27 24.87 17.22 16.47
CA ASN A 27 25.35 15.88 16.06
C ASN A 27 24.44 15.23 15.00
N PHE A 28 23.14 15.56 14.99
CA PHE A 28 22.22 15.03 13.98
C PHE A 28 22.47 15.67 12.61
N ILE A 29 22.77 16.97 12.59
CA ILE A 29 23.14 17.68 11.35
C ILE A 29 24.56 17.28 10.91
N SER A 30 25.50 17.03 11.83
CA SER A 30 26.85 16.55 11.45
C SER A 30 26.83 15.14 10.86
N LEU A 31 25.93 14.27 11.31
CA LEU A 31 25.69 12.94 10.71
C LEU A 31 25.18 13.01 9.26
N PHE A 32 24.41 14.04 8.90
CA PHE A 32 24.00 14.30 7.52
C PHE A 32 25.06 15.06 6.69
N LYS A 33 25.97 15.81 7.35
CA LYS A 33 27.02 16.59 6.68
C LYS A 33 28.25 15.76 6.30
N GLU A 34 28.59 14.73 7.07
CA GLU A 34 29.70 13.83 6.77
C GLU A 34 29.22 12.47 6.29
N ASN A 35 28.75 12.38 5.04
CA ASN A 35 28.93 11.17 4.23
C ASN A 35 28.57 11.41 2.76
N VAL A 36 29.60 11.44 1.91
CA VAL A 36 29.48 11.46 0.44
C VAL A 36 28.66 10.27 -0.09
N SER A 37 28.53 9.18 0.69
CA SER A 37 27.71 8.00 0.34
C SER A 37 26.20 8.28 0.35
N VAL A 38 25.68 9.06 1.31
CA VAL A 38 24.24 9.37 1.40
C VAL A 38 23.79 10.24 0.22
N ILE A 39 24.65 11.16 -0.22
CA ILE A 39 24.40 12.03 -1.38
C ILE A 39 24.32 11.21 -2.68
N ASN A 40 25.19 10.20 -2.85
CA ASN A 40 25.14 9.29 -3.99
C ASN A 40 23.87 8.41 -3.97
N THR A 41 23.39 8.02 -2.79
CA THR A 41 22.12 7.27 -2.64
C THR A 41 20.90 8.14 -2.96
N VAL A 42 20.91 9.42 -2.57
CA VAL A 42 19.84 10.38 -2.92
C VAL A 42 19.80 10.63 -4.43
N GLN A 43 20.95 10.59 -5.10
CA GLN A 43 21.04 10.69 -6.56
C GLN A 43 20.41 9.49 -7.28
N LEU A 44 20.45 8.29 -6.69
CA LEU A 44 19.75 7.10 -7.20
C LEU A 44 18.22 7.26 -7.12
N LEU A 45 17.74 8.01 -6.13
CA LEU A 45 16.32 8.30 -5.93
C LEU A 45 15.81 9.49 -6.76
N ILE A 46 16.71 10.28 -7.37
CA ILE A 46 16.37 11.46 -8.18
C ILE A 46 17.14 11.38 -9.53
N PRO A 47 16.69 10.52 -10.47
CA PRO A 47 17.48 10.15 -11.65
C PRO A 47 17.29 11.08 -12.85
N THR A 48 17.11 12.39 -12.63
CA THR A 48 16.78 13.35 -13.71
C THR A 48 17.95 14.26 -14.11
N LEU A 49 19.14 14.03 -13.55
CA LEU A 49 20.36 14.81 -13.86
C LEU A 49 20.90 14.60 -15.28
N ASN A 50 20.68 13.43 -15.87
CA ASN A 50 21.18 13.10 -17.21
C ASN A 50 20.07 13.14 -18.28
N SER A 51 18.94 13.78 -18.00
CA SER A 51 17.84 13.90 -18.95
C SER A 51 18.26 14.69 -20.20
N GLU A 52 17.85 14.23 -21.39
CA GLU A 52 18.03 14.93 -22.67
C GLU A 52 17.32 16.30 -22.67
N ASN A 53 16.26 16.46 -21.89
CA ASN A 53 15.52 17.70 -21.79
C ASN A 53 16.27 18.73 -20.92
N PRO A 54 16.69 19.88 -21.49
CA PRO A 54 17.51 20.87 -20.78
C PRO A 54 16.77 21.51 -19.59
N LYS A 55 15.44 21.70 -19.70
CA LYS A 55 14.62 22.24 -18.61
C LYS A 55 14.49 21.24 -17.47
N CYS A 56 14.29 19.96 -17.79
CA CYS A 56 14.26 18.88 -16.80
C CYS A 56 15.58 18.81 -16.04
N ARG A 57 16.69 18.85 -16.77
CA ARG A 57 18.04 18.83 -16.20
C ARG A 57 18.28 19.98 -15.22
N GLU A 58 17.92 21.20 -15.61
CA GLU A 58 18.12 22.37 -14.74
C GLU A 58 17.21 22.35 -13.50
N HIS A 59 15.93 21.99 -13.66
CA HIS A 59 15.02 21.85 -12.52
C HIS A 59 15.50 20.78 -11.53
N SER A 60 16.09 19.69 -12.05
CA SER A 60 16.63 18.59 -11.24
C SER A 60 17.88 19.00 -10.48
N ARG A 61 18.78 19.75 -11.13
CA ARG A 61 19.97 20.32 -10.50
C ARG A 61 19.58 21.28 -9.36
N LEU A 62 18.61 22.17 -9.63
CA LEU A 62 18.07 23.09 -8.63
C LEU A 62 17.44 22.34 -7.46
N TYR A 63 16.60 21.34 -7.74
CA TYR A 63 15.96 20.52 -6.70
C TYR A 63 16.99 19.83 -5.80
N LEU A 64 18.00 19.19 -6.38
CA LEU A 64 19.08 18.54 -5.62
C LEU A 64 19.89 19.54 -4.79
N GLU A 65 20.16 20.72 -5.32
CA GLU A 65 20.85 21.78 -4.57
C GLU A 65 20.02 22.25 -3.36
N GLN A 66 18.72 22.47 -3.55
CA GLN A 66 17.83 22.92 -2.47
C GLN A 66 17.54 21.80 -1.46
N LEU A 67 17.52 20.54 -1.89
CA LEU A 67 17.42 19.39 -1.00
C LEU A 67 18.66 19.25 -0.11
N ARG A 68 19.87 19.43 -0.67
CA ARG A 68 21.12 19.49 0.12
C ARG A 68 21.14 20.65 1.12
N ASN A 69 20.49 21.75 0.78
CA ASN A 69 20.33 22.90 1.66
C ASN A 69 19.14 22.76 2.63
N PHE A 70 18.52 21.59 2.72
CA PHE A 70 17.37 21.29 3.59
C PHE A 70 16.24 22.32 3.47
N LYS A 71 15.93 22.76 2.24
CA LYS A 71 14.78 23.64 2.03
C LYS A 71 13.48 22.86 2.19
N LEU A 72 12.55 23.45 2.92
CA LEU A 72 11.25 22.84 3.26
C LEU A 72 10.54 22.27 2.03
N TRP A 73 10.31 23.08 0.99
CA TRP A 73 9.62 22.64 -0.23
C TRP A 73 10.31 21.44 -0.91
N ALA A 74 11.64 21.37 -0.85
CA ALA A 74 12.41 20.31 -1.48
C ALA A 74 12.35 19.03 -0.63
N THR A 75 12.41 19.16 0.68
CA THR A 75 12.25 18.04 1.60
C THR A 75 10.82 17.48 1.58
N GLU A 76 9.79 18.35 1.50
CA GLU A 76 8.39 17.93 1.34
C GLU A 76 8.17 17.18 0.03
N MET A 77 8.78 17.65 -1.07
CA MET A 77 8.75 16.93 -2.34
C MET A 77 9.43 15.56 -2.26
N PHE A 78 10.54 15.45 -1.52
CA PHE A 78 11.25 14.19 -1.31
C PHE A 78 10.49 13.23 -0.38
N ASP A 79 9.78 13.74 0.60
CA ASP A 79 8.96 12.94 1.51
C ASP A 79 7.70 12.42 0.82
N ALA A 80 7.07 13.25 -0.01
CA ALA A 80 5.88 12.91 -0.77
C ALA A 80 6.12 11.94 -1.94
N ASN A 81 7.37 11.74 -2.35
CA ASN A 81 7.68 10.92 -3.51
C ASN A 81 7.43 9.42 -3.27
N ALA A 82 7.06 8.73 -4.34
CA ALA A 82 7.14 7.29 -4.41
C ALA A 82 8.63 6.90 -4.50
N LYS A 83 9.07 5.99 -3.64
CA LYS A 83 10.45 5.49 -3.61
C LYS A 83 10.49 4.17 -4.39
N TYR A 84 11.13 3.15 -3.82
CA TYR A 84 11.05 1.79 -4.36
C TYR A 84 9.84 1.07 -3.76
N PRO A 85 9.03 0.38 -4.57
CA PRO A 85 7.91 -0.38 -4.05
C PRO A 85 8.39 -1.46 -3.09
N SER A 86 7.73 -1.53 -1.94
CA SER A 86 7.95 -2.64 -1.00
C SER A 86 7.24 -3.89 -1.53
N GLY A 87 7.91 -5.04 -1.47
CA GLY A 87 7.33 -6.31 -1.89
C GLY A 87 7.43 -6.61 -3.39
N ILE A 88 8.47 -6.12 -4.08
CA ILE A 88 8.73 -6.46 -5.51
C ILE A 88 8.71 -7.98 -5.75
N LEU A 89 9.28 -8.77 -4.83
CA LEU A 89 9.28 -10.23 -4.90
C LEU A 89 7.91 -10.88 -4.75
N TYR A 90 6.88 -10.12 -4.44
CA TYR A 90 5.48 -10.56 -4.31
C TYR A 90 4.58 -9.89 -5.36
N GLY A 91 5.15 -9.26 -6.39
CA GLY A 91 4.40 -8.63 -7.49
C GLY A 91 4.07 -7.15 -7.28
N SER A 92 4.59 -6.50 -6.23
CA SER A 92 4.44 -5.06 -6.05
C SER A 92 5.29 -4.31 -7.07
N THR A 93 4.65 -3.64 -8.03
CA THR A 93 5.32 -2.93 -9.15
C THR A 93 5.08 -1.42 -9.16
N TYR A 94 4.26 -0.92 -8.23
CA TYR A 94 3.92 0.49 -8.10
C TYR A 94 4.06 0.91 -6.64
N ASP A 95 4.63 2.08 -6.43
CA ASP A 95 4.53 2.83 -5.18
C ASP A 95 3.82 4.14 -5.50
N LEU A 96 2.84 4.50 -4.67
CA LEU A 96 1.99 5.66 -4.94
C LEU A 96 2.56 6.93 -4.31
N GLY A 97 3.39 6.84 -3.26
CA GLY A 97 3.78 8.03 -2.50
C GLY A 97 2.57 8.78 -1.93
N ASN A 98 2.77 10.04 -1.54
CA ASN A 98 1.71 10.90 -1.01
C ASN A 98 1.22 11.88 -2.08
N PHE A 99 0.06 11.59 -2.66
CA PHE A 99 -0.54 12.40 -3.73
C PHE A 99 -0.78 13.86 -3.30
N ASP A 100 -1.47 14.07 -2.17
CA ASP A 100 -1.91 15.39 -1.74
C ASP A 100 -0.70 16.28 -1.38
N GLN A 101 0.25 15.72 -0.64
CA GLN A 101 1.48 16.42 -0.26
C GLN A 101 2.30 16.82 -1.49
N CYS A 102 2.43 15.93 -2.49
CA CYS A 102 3.14 16.23 -3.73
C CYS A 102 2.46 17.37 -4.52
N MET A 103 1.13 17.36 -4.60
CA MET A 103 0.37 18.38 -5.34
C MET A 103 0.40 19.76 -4.67
N GLU A 104 0.63 19.82 -3.37
CA GLU A 104 0.70 21.08 -2.62
C GLU A 104 2.08 21.78 -2.71
N VAL A 105 3.14 21.07 -3.10
CA VAL A 105 4.50 21.63 -3.21
C VAL A 105 4.56 22.81 -4.19
N LYS A 106 5.03 23.96 -3.70
CA LYS A 106 5.24 25.20 -4.46
C LYS A 106 6.65 25.73 -4.25
N VAL A 107 7.35 25.99 -5.36
CA VAL A 107 8.72 26.51 -5.32
C VAL A 107 8.73 28.04 -5.23
N PRO A 108 9.35 28.66 -4.20
CA PRO A 108 9.31 30.11 -3.97
C PRO A 108 10.33 30.92 -4.81
N LEU A 109 10.85 30.37 -5.91
CA LEU A 109 11.92 30.98 -6.72
C LEU A 109 11.34 31.77 -7.90
N ARG A 110 11.71 33.06 -8.01
CA ARG A 110 11.24 33.97 -9.07
C ARG A 110 11.75 33.59 -10.47
N SER A 111 12.89 32.91 -10.57
CA SER A 111 13.51 32.51 -11.84
C SER A 111 12.90 31.24 -12.43
N THR A 112 12.28 30.38 -11.61
CA THR A 112 11.73 29.08 -12.02
C THR A 112 10.55 28.68 -11.12
N GLN A 113 9.34 29.15 -11.45
CA GLN A 113 8.13 28.76 -10.75
C GLN A 113 7.58 27.46 -11.34
N PHE A 114 7.81 26.33 -10.67
CA PHE A 114 7.13 25.07 -10.97
C PHE A 114 6.39 24.56 -9.73
N THR A 115 5.31 23.82 -9.98
CA THR A 115 4.51 23.17 -8.95
C THR A 115 4.78 21.67 -8.98
N GLY A 116 4.56 21.00 -7.85
CA GLY A 116 4.54 19.55 -7.84
C GLY A 116 3.55 18.98 -8.86
N LYS A 117 3.90 17.82 -9.42
CA LYS A 117 3.08 17.04 -10.34
C LYS A 117 3.16 15.58 -9.93
N TYR A 118 2.01 14.95 -9.81
CA TYR A 118 1.93 13.54 -9.48
C TYR A 118 2.06 12.68 -10.73
N CYS A 119 2.92 11.67 -10.67
CA CYS A 119 3.10 10.67 -11.70
C CYS A 119 3.22 9.29 -11.05
N ILE A 120 2.59 8.28 -11.67
CA ILE A 120 2.74 6.88 -11.26
C ILE A 120 3.83 6.26 -12.10
N ALA A 121 4.93 5.85 -11.47
CA ALA A 121 5.98 5.09 -12.12
C ALA A 121 5.69 3.59 -12.00
N LYS A 122 5.80 2.87 -13.12
CA LYS A 122 5.77 1.41 -13.14
C LYS A 122 7.20 0.89 -13.13
N PHE A 123 7.59 0.19 -12.08
CA PHE A 123 8.90 -0.44 -12.02
C PHE A 123 8.83 -1.85 -12.62
N THR A 124 9.57 -2.05 -13.72
CA THR A 124 9.74 -3.36 -14.35
C THR A 124 11.17 -3.81 -14.15
N VAL A 125 11.37 -4.87 -13.34
CA VAL A 125 12.68 -5.47 -13.12
C VAL A 125 12.80 -6.68 -14.03
N ASN A 126 13.72 -6.62 -14.99
CA ASN A 126 13.99 -7.71 -15.91
C ASN A 126 15.27 -8.43 -15.49
N PRO A 127 15.34 -9.76 -15.66
CA PRO A 127 16.57 -10.52 -15.42
C PRO A 127 17.68 -10.06 -16.38
N PRO A 128 18.95 -10.06 -15.94
CA PRO A 128 20.11 -9.89 -16.81
C PRO A 128 20.11 -10.94 -17.94
N ASN A 129 20.61 -10.56 -19.12
CA ASN A 129 20.58 -11.42 -20.32
C ASN A 129 21.38 -12.72 -20.18
N ASP A 130 22.32 -12.77 -19.24
CA ASP A 130 23.19 -13.90 -18.90
C ASP A 130 22.54 -14.91 -17.93
N VAL A 131 21.41 -14.56 -17.32
CA VAL A 131 20.68 -15.45 -16.40
C VAL A 131 19.61 -16.23 -17.16
N GLY A 132 19.84 -17.53 -17.36
CA GLY A 132 18.83 -18.45 -17.87
C GLY A 132 17.72 -18.64 -16.83
N VAL A 133 16.60 -17.93 -16.99
CA VAL A 133 15.44 -18.05 -16.10
C VAL A 133 14.55 -19.21 -16.55
N ASN A 134 14.28 -20.15 -15.64
CA ASN A 134 13.28 -21.18 -15.88
C ASN A 134 11.86 -20.66 -15.59
N TYR A 135 11.05 -20.52 -16.63
CA TYR A 135 9.67 -20.02 -16.53
C TYR A 135 8.63 -21.11 -16.21
N ASN A 136 9.05 -22.38 -16.13
CA ASN A 136 8.22 -23.57 -15.96
C ASN A 136 8.47 -24.25 -14.60
N ILE A 137 8.59 -23.46 -13.53
CA ILE A 137 8.75 -23.99 -12.17
C ILE A 137 7.36 -24.24 -11.58
N ASP A 138 7.11 -25.49 -11.18
CA ASP A 138 5.94 -25.84 -10.36
C ASP A 138 6.19 -25.41 -8.92
N TYR A 139 5.29 -24.58 -8.40
CA TYR A 139 5.44 -23.89 -7.12
C TYR A 139 4.55 -24.54 -6.08
N ASP A 140 4.85 -25.79 -5.74
CA ASP A 140 4.16 -26.46 -4.63
C ASP A 140 4.59 -25.82 -3.30
N ARG A 141 3.64 -25.16 -2.63
CA ARG A 141 3.86 -24.52 -1.32
C ARG A 141 4.20 -25.55 -0.23
N ASN A 142 3.92 -26.84 -0.46
CA ASN A 142 4.17 -27.91 0.51
C ASN A 142 5.65 -28.30 0.63
N ASP A 143 6.51 -27.95 -0.34
CA ASP A 143 7.96 -28.16 -0.26
C ASP A 143 8.72 -26.85 0.03
N TYR A 144 8.95 -26.58 1.31
CA TYR A 144 9.70 -25.40 1.76
C TYR A 144 11.16 -25.39 1.27
N ARG A 145 11.79 -26.55 1.03
CA ARG A 145 13.20 -26.59 0.61
C ARG A 145 13.35 -26.11 -0.81
N GLN A 146 12.45 -26.53 -1.69
CA GLN A 146 12.42 -26.04 -3.06
C GLN A 146 12.01 -24.56 -3.11
N TYR A 147 11.02 -24.16 -2.32
CA TYR A 147 10.53 -22.77 -2.26
C TYR A 147 11.63 -21.74 -1.91
N PHE A 148 12.44 -22.02 -0.89
CA PHE A 148 13.48 -21.07 -0.42
C PHE A 148 14.81 -21.15 -1.18
N ASN A 149 14.96 -22.10 -2.10
CA ASN A 149 16.19 -22.32 -2.87
C ASN A 149 16.11 -21.81 -4.33
N ILE A 150 14.99 -21.19 -4.73
CA ILE A 150 14.85 -20.55 -6.05
C ILE A 150 15.65 -19.25 -6.13
N SER A 151 16.03 -18.85 -7.34
CA SER A 151 16.60 -17.53 -7.58
C SER A 151 15.57 -16.41 -7.48
N THR A 152 16.05 -15.21 -7.15
CA THR A 152 15.25 -13.97 -7.15
C THR A 152 14.55 -13.74 -8.50
N TRP A 153 15.22 -14.06 -9.59
CA TRP A 153 14.73 -13.84 -10.95
C TRP A 153 13.59 -14.78 -11.34
N GLU A 154 13.68 -16.05 -10.94
CA GLU A 154 12.60 -17.03 -11.13
C GLU A 154 11.34 -16.61 -10.36
N LYS A 155 11.51 -16.14 -9.11
CA LYS A 155 10.40 -15.60 -8.32
C LYS A 155 9.76 -14.40 -9.00
N ILE A 156 10.55 -13.40 -9.40
CA ILE A 156 10.04 -12.20 -10.10
C ILE A 156 9.33 -12.57 -11.40
N ALA A 157 9.92 -13.44 -12.22
CA ALA A 157 9.35 -13.88 -13.50
C ALA A 157 7.99 -14.56 -13.32
N MET A 158 7.80 -15.36 -12.27
CA MET A 158 6.51 -15.98 -11.94
C MET A 158 5.42 -14.93 -11.70
N TYR A 159 5.72 -13.88 -10.93
CA TYR A 159 4.74 -12.82 -10.59
C TYR A 159 4.40 -11.90 -11.77
N THR A 160 5.20 -11.89 -12.84
CA THR A 160 4.85 -11.14 -14.06
C THR A 160 3.75 -11.80 -14.90
N LYS A 161 3.37 -13.06 -14.62
CA LYS A 161 2.26 -13.72 -15.30
C LYS A 161 0.91 -13.13 -14.84
N VAL A 162 0.06 -12.78 -15.80
CA VAL A 162 -1.26 -12.14 -15.57
C VAL A 162 -2.18 -12.98 -14.68
N GLU A 163 -2.12 -14.31 -14.83
CA GLU A 163 -2.94 -15.25 -14.05
C GLU A 163 -2.61 -15.22 -12.55
N ALA A 164 -1.32 -15.07 -12.20
CA ALA A 164 -0.90 -14.95 -10.81
C ALA A 164 -1.39 -13.64 -10.19
N THR A 165 -1.42 -12.55 -10.96
CA THR A 165 -1.88 -11.24 -10.46
C THR A 165 -3.35 -11.27 -10.02
N VAL A 166 -4.23 -11.93 -10.77
CA VAL A 166 -5.66 -12.05 -10.40
C VAL A 166 -5.82 -12.90 -9.13
N LEU A 167 -5.12 -14.02 -9.03
CA LEU A 167 -5.20 -14.92 -7.88
C LEU A 167 -4.62 -14.29 -6.60
N LEU A 168 -3.57 -13.49 -6.71
CA LEU A 168 -2.91 -12.83 -5.58
C LEU A 168 -3.70 -11.63 -5.04
N ASN A 169 -4.44 -10.92 -5.92
CA ASN A 169 -5.33 -9.84 -5.49
C ASN A 169 -6.69 -10.36 -4.99
N GLY A 170 -7.00 -11.65 -5.21
CA GLY A 170 -8.25 -12.28 -4.78
C GLY A 170 -8.60 -12.07 -3.29
N PRO A 171 -7.68 -12.27 -2.34
CA PRO A 171 -7.94 -12.01 -0.92
C PRO A 171 -8.31 -10.56 -0.62
N ILE A 172 -7.62 -9.59 -1.25
CA ILE A 172 -7.90 -8.16 -1.07
C ILE A 172 -9.32 -7.80 -1.58
N ILE A 173 -9.70 -8.41 -2.71
CA ILE A 173 -11.04 -8.23 -3.29
C ILE A 173 -12.12 -8.86 -2.38
N VAL A 174 -11.86 -10.06 -1.88
CA VAL A 174 -12.76 -10.78 -0.96
C VAL A 174 -12.98 -10.01 0.34
N ASP A 175 -11.91 -9.48 0.93
CA ASP A 175 -11.99 -8.71 2.18
C ASP A 175 -12.77 -7.41 1.97
N THR A 176 -12.54 -6.71 0.84
CA THR A 176 -13.27 -5.49 0.49
C THR A 176 -14.77 -5.77 0.28
N PHE A 177 -15.12 -6.87 -0.40
CA PHE A 177 -16.50 -7.29 -0.61
C PHE A 177 -17.22 -7.59 0.71
N PHE A 178 -16.57 -8.32 1.62
CA PHE A 178 -17.15 -8.62 2.93
C PHE A 178 -17.32 -7.37 3.81
N ILE A 179 -16.38 -6.43 3.73
CA ILE A 179 -16.49 -5.15 4.43
C ILE A 179 -17.66 -4.33 3.90
N ILE A 180 -17.78 -4.15 2.58
CA ILE A 180 -18.87 -3.36 1.97
C ILE A 180 -20.24 -4.00 2.26
N SER A 181 -20.35 -5.32 2.14
CA SER A 181 -21.60 -6.03 2.45
C SER A 181 -21.97 -5.95 3.94
N GLY A 182 -20.98 -5.98 4.84
CA GLY A 182 -21.18 -5.76 6.27
C GLY A 182 -21.70 -4.36 6.59
N PHE A 183 -21.06 -3.31 6.05
CA PHE A 183 -21.48 -1.92 6.26
C PHE A 183 -22.90 -1.66 5.72
N LEU A 184 -23.22 -2.18 4.54
CA LEU A 184 -24.56 -2.03 3.97
C LEU A 184 -25.63 -2.71 4.85
N ALA A 185 -25.35 -3.90 5.36
CA ALA A 185 -26.27 -4.61 6.25
C ALA A 185 -26.51 -3.81 7.54
N THR A 186 -25.45 -3.32 8.19
CA THR A 186 -25.57 -2.50 9.40
C THR A 186 -26.34 -1.20 9.12
N TYR A 187 -26.03 -0.52 8.01
CA TYR A 187 -26.75 0.69 7.60
C TYR A 187 -28.26 0.44 7.45
N LEU A 188 -28.66 -0.63 6.76
CA LEU A 188 -30.07 -0.99 6.60
C LEU A 188 -30.74 -1.33 7.93
N THR A 189 -30.06 -2.00 8.85
CA THR A 189 -30.63 -2.31 10.17
C THR A 189 -30.86 -1.06 11.01
N ILE A 190 -29.95 -0.09 10.96
CA ILE A 190 -30.11 1.20 11.65
C ILE A 190 -31.29 1.98 11.04
N ALA A 191 -31.38 2.03 9.70
CA ALA A 191 -32.50 2.68 9.01
C ALA A 191 -33.86 2.05 9.34
N LEU A 192 -33.92 0.73 9.51
CA LEU A 192 -35.12 0.03 9.99
C LEU A 192 -35.42 0.33 11.47
N PHE A 193 -34.41 0.48 12.30
CA PHE A 193 -34.54 0.81 13.73
C PHE A 193 -35.11 2.22 13.94
N GLU A 194 -34.65 3.19 13.16
CA GLU A 194 -35.19 4.56 13.18
C GLU A 194 -36.66 4.59 12.73
N LYS A 195 -37.00 3.88 11.63
CA LYS A 195 -38.39 3.79 11.15
C LYS A 195 -39.33 3.10 12.13
N SER A 196 -38.83 2.14 12.91
CA SER A 196 -39.63 1.33 13.85
C SER A 196 -39.63 1.88 15.28
N LYS A 197 -39.12 3.10 15.53
CA LYS A 197 -39.04 3.72 16.87
C LYS A 197 -38.40 2.80 17.92
N GLY A 198 -37.42 2.02 17.51
CA GLY A 198 -36.61 1.19 18.41
C GLY A 198 -37.09 -0.23 18.69
N SER A 199 -38.16 -0.71 18.04
CA SER A 199 -38.60 -2.11 18.17
C SER A 199 -38.24 -2.92 16.93
N VAL A 200 -37.01 -3.43 16.86
CA VAL A 200 -36.60 -4.37 15.81
C VAL A 200 -36.31 -5.73 16.42
N ASN A 201 -37.06 -6.75 16.01
CA ASN A 201 -36.81 -8.12 16.43
C ASN A 201 -35.68 -8.71 15.57
N ILE A 202 -34.44 -8.61 16.08
CA ILE A 202 -33.23 -9.16 15.45
C ILE A 202 -33.38 -10.65 15.11
N ILE A 203 -34.08 -11.42 15.95
CA ILE A 203 -34.32 -12.85 15.71
C ILE A 203 -35.16 -13.03 14.46
N MET A 204 -36.22 -12.22 14.27
CA MET A 204 -37.04 -12.26 13.06
C MET A 204 -36.21 -11.89 11.82
N LEU A 205 -35.32 -10.88 11.90
CA LEU A 205 -34.46 -10.51 10.77
C LEU A 205 -33.52 -11.64 10.33
N TYR A 206 -32.93 -12.37 11.27
CA TYR A 206 -32.10 -13.54 10.96
C TYR A 206 -32.93 -14.72 10.45
N VAL A 207 -34.12 -14.96 11.03
CA VAL A 207 -35.04 -15.98 10.57
C VAL A 207 -35.52 -15.71 9.15
N HIS A 208 -35.85 -14.47 8.79
CA HIS A 208 -36.17 -14.08 7.42
C HIS A 208 -34.98 -14.29 6.46
N LYS A 209 -33.74 -14.02 6.90
CA LYS A 209 -32.54 -14.33 6.10
C LYS A 209 -32.37 -15.83 5.86
N VAL A 210 -32.58 -16.67 6.89
CA VAL A 210 -32.49 -18.13 6.77
C VAL A 210 -33.63 -18.68 5.92
N ILE A 211 -34.86 -18.19 6.10
CA ILE A 211 -36.01 -18.59 5.29
C ILE A 211 -35.79 -18.21 3.83
N ARG A 212 -35.31 -17.00 3.54
CA ARG A 212 -34.98 -16.59 2.16
C ARG A 212 -33.89 -17.47 1.55
N TRP A 213 -32.84 -17.78 2.31
CA TRP A 213 -31.78 -18.68 1.87
C TRP A 213 -32.28 -20.10 1.61
N VAL A 214 -33.13 -20.64 2.48
CA VAL A 214 -33.76 -21.96 2.32
C VAL A 214 -34.73 -21.98 1.13
N LEU A 215 -35.51 -20.92 0.93
CA LEU A 215 -36.43 -20.79 -0.21
C LEU A 215 -35.67 -20.70 -1.54
N ASP A 216 -34.56 -19.96 -1.61
CA ASP A 216 -33.69 -19.94 -2.80
C ASP A 216 -32.98 -21.29 -3.04
N HIS A 217 -32.69 -22.05 -1.98
CA HIS A 217 -32.10 -23.38 -2.08
C HIS A 217 -33.12 -24.44 -2.55
N PHE A 218 -34.38 -24.33 -2.14
CA PHE A 218 -35.46 -25.24 -2.55
C PHE A 218 -36.11 -24.83 -3.88
N GLY A 219 -36.11 -23.54 -4.25
CA GLY A 219 -36.65 -23.01 -5.50
C GLY A 219 -35.82 -23.30 -6.76
N ARG A 220 -34.64 -23.93 -6.63
CA ARG A 220 -33.81 -24.39 -7.76
C ARG A 220 -33.97 -25.88 -8.11
N ARG A 221 -34.94 -26.60 -7.54
CA ARG A 221 -35.25 -27.99 -7.92
C ARG A 221 -36.27 -28.16 -9.06
N GLU A 222 -36.59 -27.09 -9.79
CA GLU A 222 -37.61 -27.14 -10.86
C GLU A 222 -37.12 -26.71 -12.26
N TRP A 223 -35.82 -26.77 -12.51
CA TRP A 223 -35.26 -26.71 -13.87
C TRP A 223 -34.63 -28.06 -14.24
N ASP A 224 -35.48 -29.08 -14.31
CA ASP A 224 -35.16 -30.35 -14.96
C ASP A 224 -35.20 -30.13 -16.49
N TRP A 225 -34.06 -30.26 -17.13
CA TRP A 225 -33.88 -30.09 -18.58
C TRP A 225 -34.39 -31.29 -19.41
N SER A 226 -35.07 -32.27 -18.79
CA SER A 226 -35.51 -33.52 -19.41
C SER A 226 -36.86 -33.48 -20.17
N LYS A 227 -37.51 -32.33 -20.37
CA LYS A 227 -38.80 -32.24 -21.09
C LYS A 227 -38.80 -31.30 -22.29
N ARG A 228 -37.83 -31.47 -23.19
CA ARG A 228 -37.83 -30.81 -24.50
C ARG A 228 -37.70 -31.84 -25.63
N ASP A 229 -38.69 -32.72 -25.71
CA ASP A 229 -38.99 -33.52 -26.89
C ASP A 229 -40.46 -33.30 -27.24
N VAL A 230 -40.74 -32.27 -28.04
CA VAL A 230 -41.63 -32.22 -29.24
C VAL A 230 -41.20 -31.00 -30.06
#